data_AF-A0AAQ4EBP5-F1
#
_entry.id   AF-A0AAQ4EBP5-F1
#
_cell.length_a   1.000
_cell.length_b   1.000
_cell.length_c   1.000
_cell.angle_alpha   90.00
_cell.angle_beta   90.00
_cell.angle_gamma   90.00
#
_symmetry.space_group_name_H-M   'P 1'
#
loop_
_entity.id
_entity.type
_entity.pdbx_description
1 polymer ?
#
loop_
_entity_poly.entity_id
_entity_poly.type
_entity_poly.pdbx_seq_one_letter_code
_entity_poly.pdbx_strand_id
1 'polypeptide(L)'
;MGSAAAADIWLFLAEQFVFLAPHLEALLPSGKRSCVQAYLQTVSLSAELRQPAYMTVAARAIGYDQVLSLMERARWDLHEIMSQHSYYVDVLVRELQLFLMRLSEVAKQIPLPLEVTEILWEHAVRIAHRTFIEGFSQAKRCTPEGRAQMQLDHQQFVSKVEKLRTQRQPLPDRELVDAYVKAYYLTERQLRDWILARSKDYSTKQLVGLVTCISHLNKKSRQALLGLIEDISAVPPRNK
;
A
#
# COMPACT_ATOMS: atom_id res chain seq x y z
N MET A 1 -14.46 6.96 8.09
CA MET A 1 -15.15 7.85 7.15
C MET A 1 -15.34 9.24 7.72
N GLY A 2 -15.86 9.40 8.95
CA GLY A 2 -15.92 10.73 9.60
C GLY A 2 -14.58 11.48 9.69
N SER A 3 -13.45 10.77 9.83
CA SER A 3 -12.11 11.38 9.83
C SER A 3 -11.65 11.91 8.46
N ALA A 4 -12.04 11.28 7.36
CA ALA A 4 -11.73 11.77 6.00
C ALA A 4 -12.60 12.99 5.65
N ALA A 5 -13.91 12.90 5.90
CA ALA A 5 -14.82 14.02 5.70
C ALA A 5 -14.44 15.24 6.56
N ALA A 6 -14.02 15.02 7.82
CA ALA A 6 -13.46 16.09 8.63
C ALA A 6 -12.21 16.68 7.97
N ALA A 7 -11.23 15.85 7.58
CA ALA A 7 -10.01 16.34 6.93
C ALA A 7 -10.30 17.20 5.69
N ASP A 8 -11.30 16.84 4.88
CA ASP A 8 -11.72 17.62 3.71
C ASP A 8 -12.38 18.96 4.06
N ILE A 9 -13.26 18.96 5.07
CA ILE A 9 -13.87 20.21 5.56
C ILE A 9 -12.80 21.15 6.12
N TRP A 10 -11.86 20.62 6.91
CA TRP A 10 -10.74 21.37 7.44
C TRP A 10 -9.87 21.95 6.33
N LEU A 11 -9.62 21.18 5.27
CA LEU A 11 -8.83 21.62 4.15
C LEU A 11 -9.51 22.70 3.31
N PHE A 12 -10.80 22.55 3.04
CA PHE A 12 -11.58 23.58 2.37
C PHE A 12 -11.53 24.89 3.16
N LEU A 13 -11.75 24.83 4.49
CA LEU A 13 -11.65 26.01 5.36
C LEU A 13 -10.24 26.62 5.36
N ALA A 14 -9.20 25.78 5.31
CA ALA A 14 -7.82 26.19 5.15
C ALA A 14 -7.57 26.95 3.83
N GLU A 15 -8.06 26.43 2.71
CA GLU A 15 -7.95 27.10 1.40
C GLU A 15 -8.71 28.43 1.38
N GLN A 16 -9.92 28.47 1.95
CA GLN A 16 -10.69 29.70 2.08
C GLN A 16 -9.95 30.72 2.96
N PHE A 17 -9.29 30.28 4.04
CA PHE A 17 -8.51 31.14 4.90
C PHE A 17 -7.27 31.71 4.19
N VAL A 18 -6.55 30.88 3.42
CA VAL A 18 -5.41 31.33 2.58
C VAL A 18 -5.87 32.36 1.56
N PHE A 19 -7.00 32.14 0.89
CA PHE A 19 -7.58 33.08 -0.06
C PHE A 19 -7.96 34.43 0.58
N LEU A 20 -8.50 34.41 1.80
CA LEU A 20 -8.93 35.61 2.53
C LEU A 20 -7.79 36.33 3.25
N ALA A 21 -6.65 35.68 3.49
CA ALA A 21 -5.56 36.22 4.29
C ALA A 21 -5.01 37.59 3.83
N PRO A 22 -4.79 37.85 2.52
CA PRO A 22 -4.32 39.17 2.06
C PRO A 22 -5.31 40.30 2.39
N HIS A 23 -6.61 40.01 2.34
CA HIS A 23 -7.67 40.96 2.68
C HIS A 23 -7.72 41.21 4.19
N LEU A 24 -7.57 40.15 4.99
CA LEU A 24 -7.51 40.25 6.45
C LEU A 24 -6.29 41.07 6.90
N GLU A 25 -5.13 40.89 6.28
CA GLU A 25 -3.91 41.65 6.61
C GLU A 25 -4.02 43.14 6.26
N ALA A 26 -4.72 43.47 5.17
CA ALA A 26 -4.98 44.84 4.77
C ALA A 26 -5.92 45.56 5.75
N LEU A 27 -6.90 44.84 6.33
CA LEU A 27 -7.88 45.38 7.28
C LEU A 27 -7.40 45.38 8.74
N LEU A 28 -6.41 44.56 9.09
CA LEU A 28 -5.94 44.41 10.46
C LEU A 28 -4.84 45.42 10.84
N PRO A 29 -4.83 45.88 12.11
CA PRO A 29 -3.71 46.63 12.67
C PRO A 29 -2.40 45.83 12.59
N SER A 30 -1.27 46.52 12.42
CA SER A 30 0.06 45.91 12.26
C SER A 30 0.42 44.89 13.35
N GLY A 31 0.00 45.14 14.61
CA GLY A 31 0.23 44.23 15.74
C GLY A 31 -0.55 42.90 15.69
N LYS A 32 -1.54 42.74 14.81
CA LYS A 32 -2.33 41.51 14.65
C LYS A 32 -2.01 40.71 13.38
N ARG A 33 -1.18 41.25 12.48
CA ARG A 33 -0.77 40.57 11.23
C ARG A 33 0.06 39.31 11.49
N SER A 34 0.88 39.31 12.55
CA SER A 34 1.65 38.13 12.98
C SER A 34 0.77 36.93 13.34
N CYS A 35 -0.46 37.15 13.83
CA CYS A 35 -1.42 36.10 14.14
C CYS A 35 -1.96 35.43 12.86
N VAL A 36 -2.22 36.21 11.80
CA VAL A 36 -2.64 35.69 10.49
C VAL A 36 -1.54 34.84 9.88
N GLN A 37 -0.28 35.29 9.95
CA GLN A 37 0.88 34.55 9.48
C GLN A 37 1.11 33.24 10.26
N ALA A 38 0.93 33.25 11.59
CA ALA A 38 1.01 32.03 12.40
C ALA A 38 -0.11 31.02 12.07
N TYR A 39 -1.33 31.52 11.79
CA TYR A 39 -2.43 30.68 11.34
C TYR A 39 -2.18 30.11 9.94
N LEU A 40 -1.62 30.89 9.01
CA LEU A 40 -1.25 30.41 7.67
C LEU A 40 -0.22 29.28 7.74
N GLN A 41 0.79 29.40 8.61
CA GLN A 41 1.76 28.32 8.85
C GLN A 41 1.11 27.07 9.46
N THR A 42 0.12 27.23 10.34
CA THR A 42 -0.62 26.11 10.92
C THR A 42 -1.53 25.44 9.89
N VAL A 43 -2.17 26.24 9.04
CA VAL A 43 -3.02 25.81 7.94
C VAL A 43 -2.22 25.04 6.88
N SER A 44 -1.00 25.48 6.55
CA SER A 44 -0.14 24.75 5.60
C SER A 44 0.24 23.35 6.10
N LEU A 45 0.35 23.17 7.42
CA LEU A 45 0.58 21.85 8.05
C LEU A 45 -0.66 20.94 8.01
N SER A 46 -1.87 21.52 7.93
CA SER A 46 -3.11 20.74 7.90
C SER A 46 -3.28 19.92 6.61
N ALA A 47 -2.69 20.36 5.49
CA ALA A 47 -2.67 19.61 4.24
C ALA A 47 -1.89 18.30 4.36
N GLU A 48 -0.84 18.27 5.20
CA GLU A 48 -0.02 17.07 5.43
C GLU A 48 -0.76 15.99 6.23
N LEU A 49 -1.80 16.36 6.99
CA LEU A 49 -2.64 15.41 7.74
C LEU A 49 -3.60 14.61 6.86
N ARG A 50 -3.81 15.06 5.62
CA ARG A 50 -4.74 14.44 4.67
C ARG A 50 -4.37 13.00 4.36
N GLN A 51 -3.10 12.76 4.02
CA GLN A 51 -2.63 11.45 3.59
C GLN A 51 -2.68 10.42 4.73
N PRO A 52 -2.21 10.71 5.97
CA PRO A 52 -2.41 9.82 7.12
C PRO A 52 -3.88 9.56 7.46
N ALA A 53 -4.75 10.57 7.37
CA ALA A 53 -6.18 10.43 7.66
C ALA A 53 -6.88 9.50 6.67
N TYR A 54 -6.62 9.66 5.37
CA TYR A 54 -7.15 8.79 4.33
C TYR A 54 -6.60 7.38 4.42
N MET A 55 -5.29 7.24 4.68
CA MET A 55 -4.66 5.94 4.87
C MET A 55 -5.31 5.17 6.03
N THR A 56 -5.67 5.86 7.13
CA THR A 56 -6.39 5.25 8.25
C THR A 56 -7.80 4.77 7.85
N VAL A 57 -8.50 5.53 7.00
CA VAL A 57 -9.82 5.13 6.49
C VAL A 57 -9.70 3.93 5.55
N ALA A 58 -8.73 3.94 4.64
CA ALA A 58 -8.45 2.84 3.73
C ALA A 58 -7.97 1.58 4.46
N ALA A 59 -7.19 1.71 5.54
CA ALA A 59 -6.74 0.57 6.35
C ALA A 59 -7.89 -0.18 7.02
N ARG A 60 -9.00 0.51 7.33
CA ARG A 60 -10.22 -0.14 7.83
C ARG A 60 -11.06 -0.77 6.73
N ALA A 61 -10.73 -0.51 5.46
CA ALA A 61 -11.44 -1.06 4.32
C ALA A 61 -10.99 -2.49 3.97
N ILE A 62 -9.78 -2.88 4.37
CA ILE A 62 -9.22 -4.20 4.10
C ILE A 62 -9.04 -4.93 5.42
N GLY A 63 -9.66 -6.10 5.55
CA GLY A 63 -9.43 -7.02 6.67
C GLY A 63 -8.04 -7.65 6.63
N TYR A 64 -6.98 -6.85 6.81
CA TYR A 64 -5.58 -7.26 6.67
C TYR A 64 -5.25 -8.56 7.41
N ASP A 65 -5.55 -8.62 8.72
CA ASP A 65 -5.26 -9.80 9.54
C ASP A 65 -6.08 -11.03 9.12
N GLN A 66 -7.33 -10.83 8.71
CA GLN A 66 -8.19 -11.91 8.23
C GLN A 66 -7.63 -12.52 6.95
N VAL A 67 -7.23 -11.68 6.00
CA VAL A 67 -6.66 -12.13 4.72
C VAL A 67 -5.33 -12.83 4.95
N LEU A 68 -4.45 -12.30 5.81
CA LEU A 68 -3.21 -12.98 6.17
C LEU A 68 -3.45 -14.36 6.80
N SER A 69 -4.45 -14.48 7.69
CA SER A 69 -4.81 -15.78 8.26
C SER A 69 -5.30 -16.78 7.19
N LEU A 70 -5.98 -16.31 6.14
CA LEU A 70 -6.37 -17.15 5.01
C LEU A 70 -5.15 -17.55 4.15
N MET A 71 -4.22 -16.61 3.92
CA MET A 71 -2.99 -16.87 3.16
C MET A 71 -2.03 -17.81 3.90
N GLU A 72 -1.98 -17.75 5.24
CA GLU A 72 -1.20 -18.69 6.06
C GLU A 72 -1.68 -20.14 5.88
N ARG A 73 -2.99 -20.33 5.66
CA ARG A 73 -3.60 -21.65 5.40
C ARG A 73 -3.42 -22.12 3.95
N ALA A 74 -3.05 -21.22 3.04
CA ALA A 74 -2.80 -21.57 1.66
C ALA A 74 -1.53 -22.43 1.55
N ARG A 75 -1.57 -23.43 0.66
CA ARG A 75 -0.41 -24.28 0.39
C ARG A 75 0.36 -23.75 -0.80
N TRP A 76 1.64 -23.48 -0.59
CA TRP A 76 2.58 -23.02 -1.61
C TRP A 76 3.53 -24.15 -2.07
N ASP A 77 3.42 -25.34 -1.49
CA ASP A 77 4.13 -26.58 -1.82
C ASP A 77 3.28 -27.52 -2.68
N LEU A 78 2.72 -26.98 -3.76
CA LEU A 78 1.87 -27.71 -4.70
C LEU A 78 2.69 -28.66 -5.58
N HIS A 79 2.02 -29.67 -6.12
CA HIS A 79 2.59 -30.64 -7.08
C HIS A 79 1.88 -30.62 -8.43
N GLU A 80 0.81 -29.84 -8.54
CA GLU A 80 0.03 -29.68 -9.75
C GLU A 80 -0.31 -28.21 -9.95
N ILE A 81 -0.39 -27.78 -11.21
CA ILE A 81 -0.81 -26.43 -11.57
C ILE A 81 -2.32 -26.32 -11.34
N MET A 82 -2.71 -25.42 -10.46
CA MET A 82 -4.10 -25.13 -10.18
C MET A 82 -4.69 -24.22 -11.26
N SER A 83 -5.98 -24.42 -11.58
CA SER A 83 -6.72 -23.61 -12.55
C SER A 83 -7.52 -22.47 -11.93
N GLN A 84 -7.67 -22.48 -10.60
CA GLN A 84 -8.45 -21.49 -9.85
C GLN A 84 -7.57 -20.73 -8.86
N HIS A 85 -7.88 -19.45 -8.68
CA HIS A 85 -7.25 -18.64 -7.65
C HIS A 85 -7.72 -19.06 -6.25
N SER A 86 -6.89 -18.75 -5.26
CA SER A 86 -7.13 -18.99 -3.84
C SER A 86 -8.29 -18.14 -3.31
N TYR A 87 -9.08 -18.70 -2.39
CA TYR A 87 -10.29 -18.06 -1.84
C TYR A 87 -10.05 -16.65 -1.25
N TYR A 88 -8.89 -16.38 -0.66
CA TYR A 88 -8.57 -15.08 -0.08
C TYR A 88 -8.61 -13.94 -1.12
N VAL A 89 -8.41 -14.25 -2.41
CA VAL A 89 -8.52 -13.27 -3.50
C VAL A 89 -9.95 -12.76 -3.63
N ASP A 90 -10.95 -13.65 -3.53
CA ASP A 90 -12.36 -13.24 -3.57
C ASP A 90 -12.74 -12.42 -2.34
N VAL A 91 -12.19 -12.76 -1.17
CA VAL A 91 -12.35 -11.97 0.05
C VAL A 91 -11.78 -10.56 -0.13
N LEU A 92 -10.55 -10.42 -0.63
CA LEU A 92 -9.93 -9.12 -0.91
C LEU A 92 -10.73 -8.28 -1.92
N VAL A 93 -11.18 -8.89 -3.01
CA VAL A 93 -12.01 -8.20 -4.02
C VAL A 93 -13.33 -7.74 -3.40
N ARG A 94 -13.94 -8.57 -2.53
CA ARG A 94 -15.19 -8.24 -1.85
C ARG A 94 -15.01 -7.06 -0.88
N GLU A 95 -13.92 -7.01 -0.12
CA GLU A 95 -13.61 -5.89 0.77
C GLU A 95 -13.51 -4.57 -0.03
N LEU A 96 -12.83 -4.58 -1.19
CA LEU A 96 -12.74 -3.42 -2.07
C LEU A 96 -14.10 -3.00 -2.67
N GLN A 97 -14.95 -3.96 -3.03
CA GLN A 97 -16.32 -3.67 -3.47
C GLN A 97 -17.14 -3.01 -2.36
N LEU A 98 -17.10 -3.56 -1.14
CA LEU A 98 -17.81 -3.01 0.01
C LEU A 98 -17.29 -1.61 0.36
N PHE A 99 -15.99 -1.38 0.21
CA PHE A 99 -15.40 -0.06 0.37
C PHE A 99 -15.99 0.96 -0.60
N LEU A 100 -16.05 0.64 -1.89
CA LEU A 100 -16.66 1.51 -2.91
C LEU A 100 -18.14 1.77 -2.62
N MET A 101 -18.90 0.75 -2.22
CA MET A 101 -20.31 0.92 -1.83
C MET A 101 -20.44 1.89 -0.65
N ARG A 102 -19.64 1.71 0.41
CA ARG A 102 -19.64 2.61 1.57
C ARG A 102 -19.27 4.04 1.18
N LEU A 103 -18.27 4.21 0.32
CA LEU A 103 -17.84 5.51 -0.19
C LEU A 103 -18.97 6.21 -0.96
N SER A 104 -19.69 5.46 -1.79
CA SER A 104 -20.87 5.96 -2.51
C SER A 104 -21.99 6.39 -1.55
N GLU A 105 -22.26 5.65 -0.48
CA GLU A 105 -23.27 6.05 0.51
C GLU A 105 -22.90 7.36 1.23
N VAL A 106 -21.62 7.57 1.54
CA VAL A 106 -21.17 8.84 2.14
C VAL A 106 -21.23 9.99 1.15
N ALA A 107 -20.90 9.75 -0.12
CA ALA A 107 -20.98 10.77 -1.18
C ALA A 107 -22.42 11.30 -1.38
N LYS A 108 -23.45 10.52 -1.00
CA LYS A 108 -24.86 10.98 -1.02
C LYS A 108 -25.18 11.97 0.10
N GLN A 109 -24.47 11.90 1.22
CA GLN A 109 -24.71 12.76 2.39
C GLN A 109 -23.82 13.99 2.39
N ILE A 110 -22.58 13.83 1.92
CA ILE A 110 -21.56 14.88 1.88
C ILE A 110 -20.92 14.82 0.48
N PRO A 111 -20.92 15.92 -0.29
CA PRO A 111 -20.23 15.96 -1.57
C PRO A 111 -18.73 15.69 -1.36
N LEU A 112 -18.24 14.57 -1.88
CA LEU A 112 -16.82 14.24 -1.87
C LEU A 112 -16.21 14.63 -3.22
N PRO A 113 -15.15 15.45 -3.25
CA PRO A 113 -14.40 15.71 -4.47
C PRO A 113 -13.88 14.39 -5.08
N LEU A 114 -13.79 14.33 -6.40
CA LEU A 114 -13.33 13.13 -7.10
C LEU A 114 -11.93 12.73 -6.62
N GLU A 115 -11.04 13.72 -6.46
CA GLU A 115 -9.66 13.55 -6.01
C GLU A 115 -9.57 12.81 -4.67
N VAL A 116 -10.48 13.11 -3.74
CA VAL A 116 -10.54 12.45 -2.42
C VAL A 116 -10.89 10.98 -2.59
N THR A 117 -11.90 10.69 -3.43
CA THR A 117 -12.33 9.31 -3.68
C THR A 117 -11.26 8.49 -4.41
N GLU A 118 -10.50 9.12 -5.33
CA GLU A 118 -9.34 8.52 -5.99
C GLU A 118 -8.24 8.16 -4.97
N ILE A 119 -7.84 9.10 -4.11
CA ILE A 119 -6.76 8.85 -3.13
C ILE A 119 -7.16 7.76 -2.14
N LEU A 120 -8.41 7.79 -1.65
CA LEU A 120 -8.95 6.75 -0.76
C LEU A 120 -8.94 5.37 -1.42
N TRP A 121 -9.33 5.30 -2.69
CA TRP A 121 -9.29 4.07 -3.48
C TRP A 121 -7.86 3.56 -3.68
N GLU A 122 -6.94 4.43 -4.10
CA GLU A 122 -5.53 4.08 -4.27
C GLU A 122 -4.94 3.51 -2.98
N HIS A 123 -5.18 4.15 -1.83
CA HIS A 123 -4.70 3.64 -0.55
C HIS A 123 -5.26 2.24 -0.24
N ALA A 124 -6.54 1.99 -0.50
CA ALA A 124 -7.13 0.67 -0.26
C ALA A 124 -6.48 -0.41 -1.14
N VAL A 125 -6.23 -0.10 -2.43
CA VAL A 125 -5.55 -1.00 -3.36
C VAL A 125 -4.09 -1.24 -2.96
N ARG A 126 -3.36 -0.20 -2.55
CA ARG A 126 -1.98 -0.33 -2.04
C ARG A 126 -1.91 -1.26 -0.83
N ILE A 127 -2.88 -1.17 0.08
CA ILE A 127 -2.96 -2.05 1.25
C ILE A 127 -3.21 -3.49 0.82
N ALA A 128 -4.09 -3.73 -0.16
CA ALA A 128 -4.32 -5.06 -0.71
C ALA A 128 -3.04 -5.65 -1.34
N HIS A 129 -2.31 -4.90 -2.17
CA HIS A 129 -1.03 -5.35 -2.74
C HIS A 129 0.04 -5.62 -1.68
N ARG A 130 0.12 -4.77 -0.63
CA ARG A 130 1.00 -5.02 0.51
C ARG A 130 0.63 -6.29 1.28
N THR A 131 -0.67 -6.60 1.37
CA THR A 131 -1.17 -7.83 1.99
C THR A 131 -0.72 -9.08 1.22
N PHE A 132 -0.72 -9.03 -0.12
CA PHE A 132 -0.15 -10.09 -0.95
C PHE A 132 1.33 -10.33 -0.64
N ILE A 133 2.15 -9.28 -0.65
CA ILE A 133 3.60 -9.38 -0.38
C ILE A 133 3.83 -9.96 1.02
N GLU A 134 3.11 -9.45 2.02
CA GLU A 134 3.22 -9.94 3.38
C GLU A 134 2.87 -11.43 3.47
N GLY A 135 1.70 -11.84 2.95
CA GLY A 135 1.28 -13.24 3.01
C GLY A 135 2.19 -14.18 2.21
N PHE A 136 2.70 -13.76 1.05
CA PHE A 136 3.67 -14.54 0.28
C PHE A 136 5.00 -14.68 1.01
N SER A 137 5.42 -13.65 1.75
CA SER A 137 6.68 -13.70 2.50
C SER A 137 6.67 -14.65 3.68
N GLN A 138 5.49 -15.03 4.16
CA GLN A 138 5.30 -15.98 5.25
C GLN A 138 5.32 -17.45 4.76
N ALA A 139 5.39 -17.68 3.45
CA ALA A 139 5.50 -19.02 2.89
C ALA A 139 6.80 -19.71 3.35
N LYS A 140 6.65 -20.89 3.98
CA LYS A 140 7.80 -21.68 4.46
C LYS A 140 8.52 -22.43 3.33
N ARG A 141 7.77 -22.81 2.30
CA ARG A 141 8.25 -23.53 1.10
C ARG A 141 7.40 -23.06 -0.06
N CYS A 142 8.02 -22.84 -1.22
CA CYS A 142 7.29 -22.44 -2.43
C CYS A 142 7.85 -23.19 -3.66
N THR A 143 7.04 -24.09 -4.18
CA THR A 143 7.30 -24.90 -5.39
C THR A 143 7.10 -24.07 -6.67
N PRO A 144 7.61 -24.50 -7.83
CA PRO A 144 7.25 -23.87 -9.12
C PRO A 144 5.74 -23.72 -9.31
N GLU A 145 4.97 -24.76 -8.97
CA GLU A 145 3.51 -24.80 -9.04
C GLU A 145 2.89 -23.82 -8.03
N GLY A 146 3.44 -23.74 -6.81
CA GLY A 146 3.04 -22.74 -5.81
C GLY A 146 3.30 -21.31 -6.26
N ARG A 147 4.41 -21.05 -6.96
CA ARG A 147 4.68 -19.72 -7.55
C ARG A 147 3.72 -19.41 -8.69
N ALA A 148 3.37 -20.39 -9.51
CA ALA A 148 2.34 -20.24 -10.52
C ALA A 148 0.99 -19.89 -9.87
N GLN A 149 0.66 -20.49 -8.72
CA GLN A 149 -0.51 -20.12 -7.94
C GLN A 149 -0.44 -18.69 -7.41
N MET A 150 0.69 -18.24 -6.85
CA MET A 150 0.88 -16.84 -6.42
C MET A 150 0.64 -15.85 -7.57
N GLN A 151 1.13 -16.18 -8.76
CA GLN A 151 0.92 -15.36 -9.97
C GLN A 151 -0.55 -15.36 -10.40
N LEU A 152 -1.20 -16.52 -10.43
CA LEU A 152 -2.61 -16.65 -10.77
C LEU A 152 -3.49 -15.85 -9.80
N ASP A 153 -3.22 -15.95 -8.50
CA ASP A 153 -3.96 -15.27 -7.45
C ASP A 153 -3.91 -13.75 -7.63
N HIS A 154 -2.70 -13.20 -7.82
CA HIS A 154 -2.51 -11.77 -8.05
C HIS A 154 -3.10 -11.32 -9.39
N GLN A 155 -2.95 -12.11 -10.46
CA GLN A 155 -3.53 -11.79 -11.76
C GLN A 155 -5.07 -11.74 -11.71
N GLN A 156 -5.70 -12.69 -11.02
CA GLN A 156 -7.16 -12.71 -10.86
C GLN A 156 -7.63 -11.54 -9.99
N PHE A 157 -6.90 -11.19 -8.93
CA PHE A 157 -7.15 -9.99 -8.14
C PHE A 157 -7.13 -8.74 -9.03
N VAL A 158 -6.03 -8.50 -9.75
CA VAL A 158 -5.86 -7.33 -10.62
C VAL A 158 -6.99 -7.25 -11.66
N SER A 159 -7.26 -8.35 -12.37
CA SER A 159 -8.30 -8.40 -13.40
C SER A 159 -9.70 -8.08 -12.87
N LYS A 160 -10.02 -8.53 -11.65
CA LYS A 160 -11.31 -8.25 -11.00
C LYS A 160 -11.37 -6.81 -10.49
N VAL A 161 -10.31 -6.30 -9.88
CA VAL A 161 -10.27 -4.96 -9.29
C VAL A 161 -10.26 -3.86 -10.35
N GLU A 162 -9.56 -4.04 -11.47
CA GLU A 162 -9.58 -3.09 -12.60
C GLU A 162 -10.98 -2.90 -13.19
N LYS A 163 -11.88 -3.90 -13.04
CA LYS A 163 -13.28 -3.83 -13.50
C LYS A 163 -14.20 -3.13 -12.51
N LEU A 164 -13.77 -2.90 -11.27
CA LEU A 164 -14.59 -2.21 -10.25
C LEU A 164 -14.69 -0.71 -10.50
N ARG A 165 -13.82 -0.16 -11.35
CA ARG A 165 -13.76 1.27 -11.65
C ARG A 165 -14.08 1.55 -13.10
N THR A 166 -14.83 2.63 -13.31
CA THR A 166 -15.20 3.12 -14.64
C THR A 166 -13.98 3.62 -15.41
N GLN A 167 -13.01 4.22 -14.71
CA GLN A 167 -11.74 4.67 -15.29
C GLN A 167 -10.70 3.55 -15.13
N ARG A 168 -10.19 3.08 -16.27
CA ARG A 168 -9.12 2.08 -16.30
C ARG A 168 -7.78 2.77 -16.10
N GLN A 169 -7.34 2.84 -14.85
CA GLN A 169 -5.99 3.24 -14.49
C GLN A 169 -5.22 2.03 -13.98
N PRO A 170 -3.89 1.97 -14.20
CA PRO A 170 -3.06 0.93 -13.64
C PRO A 170 -3.16 0.94 -12.11
N LEU A 171 -3.33 -0.23 -11.49
CA LEU A 171 -3.42 -0.33 -10.04
C LEU A 171 -2.07 0.01 -9.39
N PRO A 172 -2.04 0.86 -8.33
CA PRO A 172 -0.81 1.25 -7.67
C PRO A 172 -0.12 0.05 -7.01
N ASP A 173 1.21 0.05 -6.98
CA ASP A 173 2.06 -0.97 -6.34
C ASP A 173 1.91 -2.40 -6.91
N ARG A 174 1.24 -2.56 -8.07
CA ARG A 174 1.09 -3.84 -8.77
C ARG A 174 2.45 -4.47 -9.06
N GLU A 175 3.38 -3.65 -9.53
CA GLU A 175 4.74 -4.07 -9.88
C GLU A 175 5.54 -4.58 -8.69
N LEU A 176 5.19 -4.20 -7.45
CA LEU A 176 5.86 -4.70 -6.25
C LEU A 176 5.53 -6.18 -6.04
N VAL A 177 4.27 -6.57 -6.18
CA VAL A 177 3.86 -7.98 -6.06
C VAL A 177 4.49 -8.81 -7.18
N ASP A 178 4.40 -8.31 -8.43
CA ASP A 178 4.99 -8.97 -9.60
C ASP A 178 6.50 -9.16 -9.44
N ALA A 179 7.22 -8.13 -8.98
CA ALA A 179 8.65 -8.19 -8.77
C ALA A 179 9.02 -9.17 -7.65
N TYR A 180 8.25 -9.22 -6.56
CA TYR A 180 8.47 -10.16 -5.46
C TYR A 180 8.35 -11.61 -5.93
N VAL A 181 7.31 -11.95 -6.68
CA VAL A 181 7.12 -13.32 -7.19
C VAL A 181 8.17 -13.67 -8.25
N LYS A 182 8.57 -12.71 -9.09
CA LYS A 182 9.66 -12.91 -10.07
C LYS A 182 11.02 -13.11 -9.41
N ALA A 183 11.24 -12.60 -8.21
CA ALA A 183 12.52 -12.72 -7.51
C ALA A 183 12.88 -14.19 -7.19
N TYR A 184 11.90 -15.07 -7.08
CA TYR A 184 12.13 -16.52 -6.92
C TYR A 184 12.87 -17.18 -8.08
N TYR A 185 12.92 -16.55 -9.26
CA TYR A 185 13.59 -17.09 -10.44
C TYR A 185 15.01 -16.54 -10.64
N LEU A 186 15.46 -15.64 -9.75
CA LEU A 186 16.77 -15.01 -9.86
C LEU A 186 17.89 -15.96 -9.40
N THR A 187 19.01 -15.87 -10.09
CA THR A 187 20.28 -16.43 -9.62
C THR A 187 20.76 -15.68 -8.37
N GLU A 188 21.69 -16.26 -7.60
CA GLU A 188 22.24 -15.61 -6.40
C GLU A 188 22.74 -14.18 -6.67
N ARG A 189 23.51 -14.00 -7.75
CA ARG A 189 24.06 -12.68 -8.12
C ARG A 189 22.93 -11.69 -8.44
N GLN A 190 21.97 -12.09 -9.25
CA GLN A 190 20.84 -11.24 -9.61
C GLN A 190 19.96 -10.91 -8.40
N LEU A 191 19.79 -11.86 -7.48
CA LEU A 191 19.02 -11.66 -6.27
C LEU A 191 19.71 -10.66 -5.32
N ARG A 192 21.04 -10.72 -5.20
CA ARG A 192 21.83 -9.71 -4.48
C ARG A 192 21.59 -8.31 -5.03
N ASP A 193 21.74 -8.14 -6.35
CA ASP A 193 21.57 -6.85 -7.01
C ASP A 193 20.13 -6.34 -6.87
N TRP A 194 19.15 -7.25 -6.95
CA TRP A 194 17.73 -6.94 -6.76
C TRP A 194 17.40 -6.49 -5.33
N ILE A 195 17.95 -7.16 -4.31
CA ILE A 195 17.77 -6.77 -2.90
C ILE A 195 18.33 -5.36 -2.65
N LEU A 196 19.52 -5.06 -3.18
CA LEU A 196 20.12 -3.72 -3.04
C LEU A 196 19.24 -2.64 -3.70
N ALA A 197 18.79 -2.89 -4.92
CA ALA A 197 17.97 -1.96 -5.69
C ALA A 197 16.59 -1.72 -5.05
N ARG A 198 15.99 -2.73 -4.41
CA ARG A 198 14.61 -2.71 -3.91
C ARG A 198 14.48 -2.74 -2.39
N SER A 199 15.57 -2.51 -1.67
CA SER A 199 15.62 -2.53 -0.20
C SER A 199 14.62 -1.59 0.49
N LYS A 200 14.18 -0.53 -0.18
CA LYS A 200 13.18 0.42 0.33
C LYS A 200 11.73 0.01 0.07
N ASP A 201 11.51 -0.93 -0.86
CA ASP A 201 10.17 -1.33 -1.28
C ASP A 201 9.60 -2.45 -0.39
N TYR A 202 10.46 -3.20 0.29
CA TYR A 202 10.11 -4.38 1.08
C TYR A 202 10.67 -4.28 2.49
N SER A 203 9.94 -4.84 3.47
CA SER A 203 10.46 -4.93 4.83
C SER A 203 11.59 -5.95 4.93
N THR A 204 12.46 -5.79 5.93
CA THR A 204 13.51 -6.77 6.27
C THR A 204 12.93 -8.18 6.40
N LYS A 205 11.77 -8.31 7.06
CA LYS A 205 11.07 -9.60 7.22
C LYS A 205 10.66 -10.20 5.88
N GLN A 206 10.14 -9.38 4.97
CA GLN A 206 9.70 -9.84 3.64
C GLN A 206 10.86 -10.33 2.78
N LEU A 207 11.99 -9.64 2.84
CA LEU A 207 13.22 -10.03 2.13
C LEU A 207 13.83 -11.32 2.73
N VAL A 208 13.86 -11.43 4.06
CA VAL A 208 14.30 -12.65 4.75
C VAL A 208 13.40 -13.84 4.40
N GLY A 209 12.08 -13.64 4.37
CA GLY A 209 11.10 -14.65 3.97
C GLY A 209 11.36 -15.17 2.56
N LEU A 210 11.58 -14.27 1.60
CA LEU A 210 11.92 -14.60 0.22
C LEU A 210 13.19 -15.45 0.14
N VAL A 211 14.30 -14.97 0.70
CA VAL A 211 15.61 -15.66 0.66
C VAL A 211 15.53 -17.03 1.33
N THR A 212 14.72 -17.15 2.39
CA THR A 212 14.52 -18.41 3.11
C THR A 212 13.64 -19.39 2.33
N CYS A 213 12.71 -18.91 1.52
CA CYS A 213 11.80 -19.76 0.76
C CYS A 213 12.42 -20.30 -0.55
N ILE A 214 13.41 -19.61 -1.10
CA ILE A 214 14.09 -20.02 -2.34
C ILE A 214 14.89 -21.32 -2.13
N SER A 215 14.54 -22.39 -2.84
CA SER A 215 15.12 -23.73 -2.66
C SER A 215 16.46 -23.95 -3.36
N HIS A 216 16.74 -23.26 -4.47
CA HIS A 216 17.98 -23.45 -5.24
C HIS A 216 19.21 -22.75 -4.63
N LEU A 217 19.03 -21.93 -3.60
CA LEU A 217 20.13 -21.31 -2.87
C LEU A 217 20.77 -22.32 -1.90
N ASN A 218 22.08 -22.54 -2.07
CA ASN A 218 22.86 -23.32 -1.11
C ASN A 218 22.98 -22.58 0.24
N LYS A 219 23.44 -23.28 1.28
CA LYS A 219 23.54 -22.76 2.65
C LYS A 219 24.41 -21.50 2.75
N LYS A 220 25.55 -21.46 2.05
CA LYS A 220 26.50 -20.35 2.08
C LYS A 220 25.94 -19.10 1.39
N SER A 221 25.39 -19.26 0.19
CA SER A 221 24.74 -18.19 -0.57
C SER A 221 23.59 -17.57 0.20
N ARG A 222 22.76 -18.41 0.85
CA ARG A 222 21.66 -17.97 1.71
C ARG A 222 22.17 -17.13 2.88
N GLN A 223 23.18 -17.61 3.62
CA GLN A 223 23.77 -16.86 4.73
C GLN A 223 24.36 -15.51 4.27
N ALA A 224 25.01 -15.47 3.11
CA ALA A 224 25.56 -14.23 2.56
C ALA A 224 24.47 -13.20 2.22
N LEU A 225 23.34 -13.64 1.66
CA LEU A 225 22.20 -12.76 1.36
C LEU A 225 21.46 -12.29 2.62
N LEU A 226 21.35 -13.14 3.64
CA LEU A 226 20.78 -12.74 4.93
C LEU A 226 21.66 -11.69 5.63
N GLY A 227 22.98 -11.88 5.64
CA GLY A 227 23.90 -10.87 6.17
C GLY A 227 23.82 -9.54 5.41
N LEU A 228 23.67 -9.58 4.08
CA LEU A 228 23.43 -8.37 3.28
C LEU A 228 22.14 -7.64 3.70
N ILE A 229 21.05 -8.36 3.96
CA ILE A 229 19.79 -7.77 4.39
C ILE A 229 19.93 -7.11 5.77
N GLU A 230 20.66 -7.75 6.68
CA GLU A 230 20.98 -7.19 8.01
C GLU A 230 21.80 -5.91 7.89
N ASP A 231 22.87 -5.92 7.08
CA ASP A 231 23.72 -4.75 6.83
C ASP A 231 22.91 -3.56 6.30
N ILE A 232 22.00 -3.80 5.34
CA ILE A 232 21.12 -2.77 4.79
C ILE A 232 20.19 -2.20 5.88
N SER A 233 19.64 -3.06 6.74
CA SER A 233 18.73 -2.63 7.81
C SER A 233 19.42 -1.84 8.92
N ALA A 234 20.73 -2.04 9.12
CA ALA A 234 21.54 -1.34 10.12
C ALA A 234 21.95 0.07 9.68
N VAL A 235 21.81 0.43 8.40
CA VAL A 235 22.11 1.78 7.91
C VAL A 235 20.91 2.70 8.15
N PRO A 236 21.01 3.72 9.02
CA PRO A 236 19.92 4.66 9.24
C PRO A 236 19.61 5.43 7.95
N PRO A 237 18.34 5.81 7.70
CA PRO A 237 17.98 6.58 6.53
C PRO A 237 18.79 7.89 6.50
N ARG A 238 19.61 8.07 5.45
CA ARG A 238 20.27 9.36 5.20
C ARG A 238 19.17 10.38 4.91
N ASN A 239 18.97 11.32 5.83
CA ASN A 239 18.13 12.51 5.63
C ASN A 239 18.56 13.19 4.31
N LYS A 240 17.63 13.26 3.36
CA LYS A 240 17.64 14.23 2.27
C LYS A 240 16.26 14.86 2.21
#